data_AF-A0A1I6E2C6-F1
#
_entry.id   AF-A0A1I6E2C6-F1
#
_cell.length_a   1.000
_cell.length_b   1.000
_cell.length_c   1.000
_cell.angle_alpha   90.00
_cell.angle_beta   90.00
_cell.angle_gamma   90.00
#
_symmetry.space_group_name_H-M   'P 1'
#
loop_
_entity.id
_entity.type
_entity.pdbx_description
1 polymer ?
#
loop_
_entity_poly.entity_id
_entity_poly.type
_entity_poly.pdbx_seq_one_letter_code
_entity_poly.pdbx_strand_id
1 'polypeptide(L)'
;MTMQEARICQFPQKEYVWAVDVGYGYTKAVSSLGKRVCFPSVISSARDLPLAELANESIGHTVVIRKEGAPAERFFVGQLALKEGRSVQFTLDDVKHKHPVHDVVLLTALALLEPEAAGKLVVGLPVDYYREQGKSLSQHLTNLTATVSVDGGPVKQISFDNVLVYPQGAGALLVAPDMPSNGIVALVDVGHKTTDCVALELGNGGSRPVQSMCISVEAGIVHLHQAVIEEFLKLTGIRLPAVYTEQVLRTGRVWFKGQELDLSHVLADARKVIARSIADGVLAAWGDRADFVRRVYLAGGGALELPGLADMFSGASVIPDAQFANVLGFLKFGES
;
A
#
# COMPACT_ATOMS: atom_id res chain seq x y z
N MET A 1 55.05 -12.72 -23.22
CA MET A 1 53.61 -13.01 -23.32
C MET A 1 52.93 -12.28 -22.19
N THR A 2 52.09 -11.34 -22.56
CA THR A 2 51.53 -10.24 -21.77
C THR A 2 50.37 -10.68 -20.87
N MET A 3 50.22 -9.98 -19.75
CA MET A 3 49.04 -9.99 -18.87
C MET A 3 47.80 -9.54 -19.63
N GLN A 4 47.16 -10.42 -20.40
CA GLN A 4 45.97 -10.04 -21.15
C GLN A 4 45.05 -11.22 -21.47
N GLU A 5 44.69 -12.05 -20.49
CA GLU A 5 43.68 -13.11 -20.72
C GLU A 5 43.01 -13.62 -19.43
N ALA A 6 42.52 -12.70 -18.61
CA ALA A 6 41.55 -13.01 -17.55
C ALA A 6 40.38 -12.02 -17.62
N ARG A 7 39.67 -12.01 -18.76
CA ARG A 7 38.31 -11.45 -18.80
C ARG A 7 37.40 -12.44 -18.09
N ILE A 8 37.27 -12.26 -16.78
CA ILE A 8 36.21 -12.86 -15.98
C ILE A 8 34.90 -12.52 -16.70
N CYS A 9 34.17 -13.55 -17.13
CA CYS A 9 32.77 -13.41 -17.52
C CYS A 9 32.00 -12.99 -16.26
N GLN A 10 31.96 -11.70 -15.97
CA GLN A 10 30.97 -11.13 -15.08
C GLN A 10 29.63 -11.25 -15.82
N PHE A 11 28.90 -12.32 -15.51
CA PHE A 11 27.46 -12.29 -15.71
C PHE A 11 26.95 -11.02 -15.02
N PRO A 12 26.13 -10.19 -15.67
CA PRO A 12 25.57 -9.03 -14.99
C PRO A 12 24.89 -9.54 -13.72
N GLN A 13 25.36 -9.09 -12.55
CA GLN A 13 24.63 -9.33 -11.32
C GLN A 13 23.24 -8.77 -11.55
N LYS A 14 22.24 -9.64 -11.43
CA LYS A 14 20.84 -9.24 -11.57
C LYS A 14 20.61 -8.18 -10.49
N GLU A 15 20.40 -6.94 -10.91
CA GLU A 15 20.21 -5.82 -9.98
C GLU A 15 19.00 -6.14 -9.10
N TYR A 16 19.18 -6.16 -7.78
CA TYR A 16 18.08 -6.42 -6.85
C TYR A 16 17.18 -5.19 -6.84
N VAL A 17 15.97 -5.31 -7.40
CA VAL A 17 14.94 -4.27 -7.34
C VAL A 17 13.90 -4.65 -6.30
N TRP A 18 13.57 -3.71 -5.41
CA TRP A 18 12.42 -3.77 -4.52
C TRP A 18 11.48 -2.60 -4.81
N ALA A 19 10.19 -2.90 -4.82
CA ALA A 19 9.15 -1.89 -4.91
C ALA A 19 8.32 -1.90 -3.63
N VAL A 20 8.16 -0.74 -2.99
CA VAL A 20 7.44 -0.59 -1.72
C VAL A 20 6.41 0.53 -1.85
N ASP A 21 5.16 0.25 -1.47
CA ASP A 21 4.08 1.22 -1.32
C ASP A 21 3.65 1.28 0.15
N VAL A 22 4.04 2.36 0.84
CA VAL A 22 3.61 2.63 2.22
C VAL A 22 2.28 3.39 2.20
N GLY A 23 1.19 2.62 2.18
CA GLY A 23 -0.18 3.15 2.22
C GLY A 23 -0.63 3.53 3.63
N TYR A 24 -1.74 4.25 3.71
CA TYR A 24 -2.39 4.62 4.99
C TYR A 24 -2.95 3.41 5.75
N GLY A 25 -3.52 2.44 5.03
CA GLY A 25 -4.06 1.22 5.61
C GLY A 25 -3.07 0.06 5.59
N TYR A 26 -2.39 -0.15 4.45
CA TYR A 26 -1.54 -1.32 4.22
C TYR A 26 -0.23 -0.94 3.51
N THR A 27 0.87 -1.48 4.01
CA THR A 27 2.19 -1.48 3.38
C THR A 27 2.28 -2.70 2.50
N LYS A 28 2.70 -2.49 1.25
CA LYS A 28 2.84 -3.55 0.25
C LYS A 28 4.23 -3.47 -0.32
N ALA A 29 4.85 -4.62 -0.56
CA ALA A 29 6.11 -4.63 -1.27
C ALA A 29 6.30 -5.89 -2.10
N VAL A 30 7.08 -5.77 -3.16
CA VAL A 30 7.46 -6.86 -4.04
C VAL A 30 8.95 -6.77 -4.38
N SER A 31 9.58 -7.91 -4.61
CA SER A 31 10.97 -7.97 -5.11
C SER A 31 11.03 -8.52 -6.53
N SER A 32 12.10 -8.19 -7.23
CA SER A 32 12.50 -8.80 -8.52
C SER A 32 12.72 -10.32 -8.46
N LEU A 33 12.78 -10.90 -7.26
CA LEU A 33 12.81 -12.35 -7.03
C LEU A 33 11.40 -12.97 -6.87
N GLY A 34 10.34 -12.17 -6.98
CA GLY A 34 8.96 -12.62 -6.94
C GLY A 34 8.35 -12.73 -5.53
N LYS A 35 9.11 -12.40 -4.47
CA LYS A 35 8.54 -12.33 -3.11
C LYS A 35 7.59 -11.14 -2.99
N ARG A 36 6.50 -11.33 -2.24
CA ARG A 36 5.46 -10.31 -2.02
C ARG A 36 5.13 -10.25 -0.53
N VAL A 37 4.88 -9.04 -0.04
CA VAL A 37 4.47 -8.79 1.35
C VAL A 37 3.32 -7.78 1.36
N CYS A 38 2.37 -7.98 2.27
CA CYS A 38 1.27 -7.05 2.53
C CYS A 38 0.85 -7.16 3.99
N PHE A 39 0.88 -6.04 4.71
CA PHE A 39 0.46 -5.99 6.11
C PHE A 39 -0.06 -4.59 6.48
N PRO A 40 -0.88 -4.45 7.54
CA PRO A 40 -1.40 -3.17 7.98
C PRO A 40 -0.28 -2.18 8.33
N SER A 41 -0.40 -0.93 7.90
CA SER A 41 0.59 0.15 8.11
C SER A 41 0.54 0.71 9.53
N VAL A 42 0.73 -0.16 10.52
CA VAL A 42 0.51 0.14 11.94
C VAL A 42 1.64 -0.44 12.77
N ILE A 43 2.06 0.33 13.77
CA ILE A 43 3.11 -0.09 14.71
C ILE A 43 2.69 0.19 16.15
N SER A 44 3.34 -0.48 17.08
CA SER A 44 3.37 -0.07 18.48
C SER A 44 4.71 -0.46 19.08
N SER A 45 5.18 0.23 20.12
CA SER A 45 6.35 -0.24 20.87
C SER A 45 6.12 -1.68 21.36
N ALA A 46 7.11 -2.55 21.10
CA ALA A 46 7.02 -3.92 21.56
C ALA A 46 7.21 -3.99 23.08
N ARG A 47 6.60 -5.02 23.65
CA ARG A 47 6.81 -5.45 25.04
C ARG A 47 7.00 -6.96 25.03
N ASP A 48 7.50 -7.51 26.11
CA ASP A 48 7.57 -8.96 26.24
C ASP A 48 6.15 -9.54 26.35
N LEU A 49 5.95 -10.65 25.64
CA LEU A 49 4.72 -11.43 25.62
C LEU A 49 5.04 -12.78 26.27
N PRO A 50 4.87 -12.93 27.60
CA PRO A 50 5.36 -14.11 28.34
C PRO A 50 4.76 -15.45 27.89
N LEU A 51 3.64 -15.41 27.15
CA LEU A 51 2.93 -16.59 26.65
C LEU A 51 2.92 -16.68 25.12
N ALA A 52 3.75 -15.90 24.42
CA ALA A 52 3.79 -15.92 22.96
C ALA A 52 4.22 -17.29 22.39
N GLU A 53 5.05 -18.04 23.11
CA GLU A 53 5.50 -19.38 22.71
C GLU A 53 4.36 -20.41 22.67
N LEU A 54 3.22 -20.13 23.30
CA LEU A 54 2.03 -20.99 23.26
C LEU A 54 1.16 -20.76 22.02
N ALA A 55 1.46 -19.74 21.21
CA ALA A 55 0.71 -19.45 19.99
C ALA A 55 1.16 -20.38 18.86
N ASN A 56 0.22 -21.13 18.28
CA ASN A 56 0.49 -22.00 17.13
C ASN A 56 0.67 -21.24 15.80
N GLU A 57 0.27 -19.97 15.75
CA GLU A 57 0.37 -19.12 14.57
C GLU A 57 0.89 -17.73 14.96
N SER A 58 1.88 -17.23 14.22
CA SER A 58 2.30 -15.84 14.35
C SER A 58 1.28 -14.93 13.68
N ILE A 59 0.78 -13.94 14.42
CA ILE A 59 -0.12 -12.92 13.89
C ILE A 59 0.65 -11.62 13.79
N GLY A 60 0.92 -11.15 12.57
CA GLY A 60 1.77 -9.98 12.33
C GLY A 60 3.23 -10.23 12.71
N HIS A 61 3.98 -9.17 13.09
CA HIS A 61 5.42 -9.26 13.27
C HIS A 61 5.94 -8.56 14.53
N THR A 62 6.93 -9.17 15.19
CA THR A 62 7.83 -8.49 16.12
C THR A 62 9.11 -8.11 15.38
N VAL A 63 9.46 -6.83 15.41
CA VAL A 63 10.58 -6.29 14.61
C VAL A 63 11.57 -5.57 15.52
N VAL A 64 12.85 -5.86 15.34
CA VAL A 64 13.95 -5.13 15.98
C VAL A 64 14.67 -4.33 14.90
N ILE A 65 14.72 -3.01 15.03
CA ILE A 65 15.37 -2.11 14.09
C ILE A 65 16.48 -1.35 14.80
N ARG A 66 17.67 -1.29 14.21
CA ARG A 66 18.74 -0.39 14.63
C ARG A 66 19.23 0.39 13.41
N LYS A 67 18.83 1.66 13.34
CA LYS A 67 19.32 2.63 12.35
C LYS A 67 20.77 3.02 12.67
N GLU A 68 21.52 3.42 11.67
CA GLU A 68 22.90 3.88 11.86
C GLU A 68 22.98 5.04 12.87
N GLY A 69 23.88 4.93 13.85
CA GLY A 69 24.04 5.93 14.91
C GLY A 69 22.94 5.96 15.99
N ALA A 70 21.94 5.08 15.93
CA ALA A 70 20.81 5.02 16.87
C ALA A 70 20.80 3.72 17.70
N PRO A 71 20.19 3.70 18.90
CA PRO A 71 19.96 2.47 19.65
C PRO A 71 18.98 1.54 18.91
N ALA A 72 19.01 0.26 19.28
CA ALA A 72 18.02 -0.70 18.77
C ALA A 72 16.66 -0.47 19.42
N GLU A 73 15.61 -0.45 18.60
CA GLU A 73 14.22 -0.30 19.02
C GLU A 73 13.42 -1.56 18.64
N ARG A 74 12.43 -1.90 19.46
CA ARG A 74 11.56 -3.07 19.26
C ARG A 74 10.13 -2.62 18.99
N PHE A 75 9.51 -3.16 17.95
CA PHE A 75 8.15 -2.82 17.51
C PHE A 75 7.31 -4.08 17.33
N PHE A 76 6.02 -3.98 17.64
CA PHE A 76 5.01 -4.81 16.97
C PHE A 76 4.62 -4.09 15.68
N VAL A 77 4.45 -4.85 14.59
CA VAL A 77 4.11 -4.33 13.27
C VAL A 77 2.95 -5.14 12.68
N GLY A 78 2.04 -4.47 11.97
CA GLY A 78 0.91 -5.10 11.30
C GLY A 78 -0.14 -5.61 12.28
N GLN A 79 -0.66 -6.81 12.03
CA GLN A 79 -1.73 -7.40 12.86
C GLN A 79 -1.33 -7.57 14.32
N LEU A 80 -0.04 -7.76 14.63
CA LEU A 80 0.44 -7.88 16.00
C LEU A 80 0.23 -6.57 16.78
N ALA A 81 0.54 -5.44 16.14
CA ALA A 81 0.33 -4.12 16.75
C ALA A 81 -1.15 -3.85 17.01
N LEU A 82 -2.04 -4.24 16.10
CA LEU A 82 -3.49 -4.11 16.28
C LEU A 82 -4.04 -4.95 17.44
N LYS A 83 -3.46 -6.14 17.68
CA LYS A 83 -3.92 -7.08 18.71
C LYS A 83 -3.32 -6.81 20.09
N GLU A 84 -2.02 -6.58 20.15
CA GLU A 84 -1.24 -6.56 21.40
C GLU A 84 -0.71 -5.18 21.80
N GLY A 85 -0.80 -4.20 20.89
CA GLY A 85 -0.30 -2.85 21.07
C GLY A 85 -1.13 -2.05 22.06
N ARG A 86 -0.46 -1.33 22.98
CA ARG A 86 -1.10 -0.42 23.95
C ARG A 86 -1.24 1.02 23.45
N SER A 87 -0.42 1.41 22.46
CA SER A 87 -0.42 2.73 21.83
C SER A 87 -0.15 2.57 20.34
N VAL A 88 -1.15 2.10 19.62
CA VAL A 88 -1.04 1.85 18.17
C VAL A 88 -0.88 3.19 17.46
N GLN A 89 0.21 3.30 16.71
CA GLN A 89 0.51 4.43 15.84
C GLN A 89 0.16 4.05 14.41
N PHE A 90 -0.51 4.96 13.72
CA PHE A 90 -0.87 4.86 12.32
C PHE A 90 -0.17 6.01 11.60
N THR A 91 0.09 5.84 10.31
CA THR A 91 0.44 6.98 9.45
C THR A 91 -0.82 7.85 9.33
N LEU A 92 -1.07 8.83 10.21
CA LEU A 92 -2.23 9.72 10.06
C LEU A 92 -1.89 11.03 9.38
N ASP A 93 -0.61 11.41 9.41
CA ASP A 93 -0.13 12.71 8.94
C ASP A 93 -0.09 12.83 7.40
N ASP A 94 -0.34 14.05 6.92
CA ASP A 94 -0.28 14.43 5.50
C ASP A 94 1.16 14.36 4.94
N VAL A 95 2.17 14.30 5.81
CA VAL A 95 3.59 14.17 5.43
C VAL A 95 4.11 12.77 5.77
N LYS A 96 3.72 11.78 4.96
CA LYS A 96 4.01 10.34 5.14
C LYS A 96 5.45 10.02 5.52
N HIS A 97 6.43 10.70 4.92
CA HIS A 97 7.85 10.34 5.02
C HIS A 97 8.58 10.91 6.23
N LYS A 98 7.95 11.81 7.00
CA LYS A 98 8.56 12.39 8.22
C LYS A 98 8.14 11.71 9.50
N HIS A 99 7.11 10.87 9.45
CA HIS A 99 6.63 10.15 10.63
C HIS A 99 7.48 8.89 10.86
N PRO A 100 7.94 8.60 12.10
CA PRO A 100 8.76 7.41 12.40
C PRO A 100 8.16 6.09 11.92
N VAL A 101 6.82 6.01 11.86
CA VAL A 101 6.07 4.85 11.34
C VAL A 101 6.52 4.44 9.94
N HIS A 102 6.77 5.42 9.05
CA HIS A 102 7.09 5.14 7.64
C HIS A 102 8.34 4.28 7.51
N ASP A 103 9.43 4.67 8.16
CA ASP A 103 10.68 3.93 8.13
C ASP A 103 10.52 2.53 8.74
N VAL A 104 9.79 2.41 9.85
CA VAL A 104 9.59 1.13 10.53
C VAL A 104 8.87 0.14 9.61
N VAL A 105 7.75 0.55 9.00
CA VAL A 105 6.99 -0.35 8.11
C VAL A 105 7.71 -0.60 6.79
N LEU A 106 8.43 0.39 6.23
CA LEU A 106 9.23 0.21 5.02
C LEU A 106 10.38 -0.79 5.24
N LEU A 107 11.14 -0.61 6.33
CA LEU A 107 12.25 -1.49 6.70
C LEU A 107 11.76 -2.90 7.05
N THR A 108 10.59 -3.02 7.70
CA THR A 108 9.95 -4.31 7.95
C THR A 108 9.58 -5.02 6.65
N ALA A 109 8.93 -4.31 5.72
CA ALA A 109 8.54 -4.87 4.43
C ALA A 109 9.76 -5.36 3.64
N LEU A 110 10.84 -4.57 3.62
CA LEU A 110 12.09 -4.96 2.98
C LEU A 110 12.71 -6.19 3.66
N ALA A 111 12.82 -6.23 4.99
CA ALA A 111 13.36 -7.39 5.70
C ALA A 111 12.58 -8.69 5.38
N LEU A 112 11.25 -8.60 5.27
CA LEU A 112 10.36 -9.70 4.89
C LEU A 112 10.49 -10.12 3.41
N LEU A 113 10.96 -9.23 2.54
CA LEU A 113 11.36 -9.59 1.17
C LEU A 113 12.72 -10.31 1.12
N GLU A 114 13.39 -10.44 2.27
CA GLU A 114 14.66 -11.14 2.46
C GLU A 114 15.78 -10.65 1.51
N PRO A 115 16.24 -9.40 1.64
CA PRO A 115 17.33 -8.89 0.83
C PRO A 115 18.61 -9.68 1.14
N GLU A 116 19.39 -9.95 0.09
CA GLU A 116 20.69 -10.63 0.18
C GLU A 116 21.86 -9.67 0.00
N ALA A 117 21.62 -8.52 -0.64
CA ALA A 117 22.58 -7.46 -0.91
C ALA A 117 21.87 -6.10 -0.93
N ALA A 118 22.63 -5.01 -1.12
CA ALA A 118 22.06 -3.72 -1.49
C ALA A 118 21.47 -3.77 -2.91
N GLY A 119 20.61 -2.81 -3.21
CA GLY A 119 19.94 -2.76 -4.50
C GLY A 119 19.09 -1.50 -4.67
N LYS A 120 18.29 -1.49 -5.73
CA LYS A 120 17.43 -0.39 -6.12
C LYS A 120 16.10 -0.46 -5.39
N LEU A 121 15.73 0.62 -4.71
CA LEU A 121 14.41 0.80 -4.12
C LEU A 121 13.55 1.71 -4.99
N VAL A 122 12.32 1.28 -5.29
CA VAL A 122 11.29 2.11 -5.91
C VAL A 122 10.15 2.30 -4.91
N VAL A 123 9.81 3.55 -4.62
CA VAL A 123 8.71 3.90 -3.69
C VAL A 123 7.67 4.79 -4.34
N GLY A 124 6.44 4.73 -3.82
CA GLY A 124 5.31 5.52 -4.29
C GLY A 124 5.05 6.78 -3.45
N LEU A 125 4.60 7.85 -4.11
CA LEU A 125 3.88 8.97 -3.47
C LEU A 125 2.58 9.27 -4.22
N PRO A 126 1.51 9.70 -3.54
CA PRO A 126 0.33 10.22 -4.23
C PRO A 126 0.74 11.35 -5.18
N VAL A 127 0.01 11.49 -6.30
CA VAL A 127 0.38 12.41 -7.40
C VAL A 127 0.53 13.85 -6.91
N ASP A 128 -0.34 14.29 -6.00
CA ASP A 128 -0.32 15.65 -5.46
C ASP A 128 0.94 15.96 -4.63
N TYR A 129 1.47 14.97 -3.92
CA TYR A 129 2.67 15.13 -3.09
C TYR A 129 3.96 14.84 -3.86
N TYR A 130 3.90 14.19 -5.01
CA TYR A 130 5.08 13.75 -5.76
C TYR A 130 6.03 14.91 -6.11
N ARG A 131 5.49 16.04 -6.59
CA ARG A 131 6.30 17.20 -7.00
C ARG A 131 7.05 17.85 -5.84
N GLU A 132 6.39 17.97 -4.69
CA GLU A 132 6.92 18.67 -3.53
C GLU A 132 7.81 17.77 -2.66
N GLN A 133 7.42 16.49 -2.50
CA GLN A 133 8.02 15.59 -1.52
C GLN A 133 8.94 14.53 -2.14
N GLY A 134 8.88 14.28 -3.45
CA GLY A 134 9.62 13.19 -4.10
C GLY A 134 11.13 13.29 -3.91
N LYS A 135 11.72 14.49 -4.05
CA LYS A 135 13.16 14.70 -3.82
C LYS A 135 13.56 14.49 -2.36
N SER A 136 12.77 15.02 -1.43
CA SER A 136 13.02 14.87 0.00
C SER A 136 12.93 13.42 0.45
N LEU A 137 11.94 12.67 -0.05
CA LEU A 137 11.79 11.25 0.23
C LEU A 137 12.96 10.43 -0.34
N SER A 138 13.35 10.67 -1.60
CA SER A 138 14.50 10.01 -2.21
C SER A 138 15.76 10.24 -1.40
N GLN A 139 16.06 11.50 -1.04
CA GLN A 139 17.23 11.85 -0.23
C GLN A 139 17.21 11.21 1.17
N HIS A 140 16.05 11.21 1.85
CA HIS A 140 15.89 10.57 3.15
C HIS A 140 16.20 9.06 3.06
N LEU A 141 15.59 8.37 2.10
CA LEU A 141 15.74 6.93 1.94
C LEU A 141 17.13 6.54 1.45
N THR A 142 17.79 7.32 0.60
CA THR A 142 19.19 7.08 0.20
C THR A 142 20.13 7.07 1.40
N ASN A 143 19.83 7.86 2.44
CA ASN A 143 20.62 7.92 3.67
C ASN A 143 20.11 6.97 4.77
N LEU A 144 19.08 6.14 4.48
CA LEU A 144 18.50 5.23 5.45
C LEU A 144 19.25 3.88 5.42
N THR A 145 20.16 3.71 6.38
CA THR A 145 20.85 2.44 6.66
C THR A 145 20.37 1.87 7.99
N ALA A 146 19.99 0.59 8.00
CA ALA A 146 19.55 -0.08 9.23
C ALA A 146 19.84 -1.59 9.24
N THR A 147 19.99 -2.13 10.45
CA THR A 147 19.83 -3.57 10.70
C THR A 147 18.40 -3.86 11.14
N VAL A 148 17.82 -4.93 10.60
CA VAL A 148 16.45 -5.35 10.90
C VAL A 148 16.42 -6.85 11.18
N SER A 149 15.79 -7.25 12.28
CA SER A 149 15.41 -8.65 12.54
C SER A 149 13.90 -8.72 12.70
N VAL A 150 13.29 -9.69 12.04
CA VAL A 150 11.84 -9.95 12.09
C VAL A 150 11.62 -11.31 12.72
N ASP A 151 10.72 -11.36 13.70
CA ASP A 151 10.27 -12.58 14.40
C ASP A 151 11.41 -13.44 14.96
N GLY A 152 12.47 -12.79 15.46
CA GLY A 152 13.66 -13.45 15.99
C GLY A 152 14.56 -14.10 14.92
N GLY A 153 14.24 -13.91 13.64
CA GLY A 153 15.01 -14.37 12.50
C GLY A 153 16.35 -13.66 12.32
N PRO A 154 17.13 -14.06 11.30
CA PRO A 154 18.46 -13.53 11.05
C PRO A 154 18.42 -12.01 10.83
N VAL A 155 19.41 -11.32 11.38
CA VAL A 155 19.57 -9.87 11.19
C VAL A 155 19.93 -9.59 9.73
N LYS A 156 19.13 -8.75 9.07
CA LYS A 156 19.33 -8.27 7.71
C LYS A 156 19.89 -6.85 7.74
N GLN A 157 20.90 -6.60 6.92
CA GLN A 157 21.38 -5.25 6.63
C GLN A 157 20.55 -4.69 5.48
N ILE A 158 20.00 -3.48 5.64
CA ILE A 158 19.20 -2.81 4.63
C ILE A 158 19.86 -1.49 4.29
N SER A 159 20.21 -1.35 3.02
CA SER A 159 20.77 -0.15 2.39
C SER A 159 20.41 -0.16 0.90
N PHE A 160 20.48 1.00 0.25
CA PHE A 160 20.05 1.15 -1.15
C PHE A 160 21.17 1.74 -1.99
N ASP A 161 21.41 1.17 -3.17
CA ASP A 161 22.34 1.72 -4.16
C ASP A 161 21.70 2.90 -4.90
N ASN A 162 20.39 2.84 -5.07
CA ASN A 162 19.60 3.86 -5.74
C ASN A 162 18.18 3.88 -5.17
N VAL A 163 17.60 5.07 -5.03
CA VAL A 163 16.20 5.24 -4.61
C VAL A 163 15.44 6.07 -5.64
N LEU A 164 14.48 5.42 -6.28
CA LEU A 164 13.56 6.03 -7.22
C LEU A 164 12.21 6.27 -6.54
N VAL A 165 11.65 7.45 -6.77
CA VAL A 165 10.28 7.77 -6.34
C VAL A 165 9.42 7.85 -7.58
N TYR A 166 8.26 7.21 -7.55
CA TYR A 166 7.32 7.18 -8.67
C TYR A 166 5.92 7.64 -8.20
N PRO A 167 5.15 8.34 -9.04
CA PRO A 167 3.78 8.68 -8.70
C PRO A 167 2.91 7.41 -8.57
N GLN A 168 2.18 7.30 -7.46
CA GLN A 168 1.09 6.33 -7.30
C GLN A 168 0.04 6.56 -8.39
N GLY A 169 -0.66 5.50 -8.77
CA GLY A 169 -1.61 5.48 -9.87
C GLY A 169 -0.96 5.44 -11.26
N ALA A 170 0.04 6.28 -11.54
CA ALA A 170 0.83 6.15 -12.77
C ALA A 170 1.54 4.78 -12.82
N GLY A 171 2.05 4.29 -11.69
CA GLY A 171 2.62 2.95 -11.56
C GLY A 171 1.62 1.86 -11.93
N ALA A 172 0.42 1.88 -11.36
CA ALA A 172 -0.61 0.87 -11.64
C ALA A 172 -0.99 0.80 -13.13
N LEU A 173 -1.00 1.93 -13.85
CA LEU A 173 -1.27 1.93 -15.30
C LEU A 173 -0.18 1.19 -16.11
N LEU A 174 1.06 1.06 -15.62
CA LEU A 174 2.11 0.31 -16.31
C LEU A 174 1.85 -1.20 -16.37
N VAL A 175 0.99 -1.71 -15.51
CA VAL A 175 0.59 -3.13 -15.43
C VAL A 175 -0.87 -3.34 -15.82
N ALA A 176 -1.56 -2.29 -16.26
CA ALA A 176 -2.92 -2.39 -16.75
C ALA A 176 -2.98 -3.23 -18.04
N PRO A 177 -3.86 -4.25 -18.11
CA PRO A 177 -4.00 -5.07 -19.29
C PRO A 177 -4.71 -4.32 -20.41
N ASP A 178 -4.47 -4.73 -21.65
CA ASP A 178 -5.22 -4.28 -22.83
C ASP A 178 -5.27 -2.74 -22.98
N MET A 179 -4.13 -2.08 -22.69
CA MET A 179 -3.98 -0.64 -22.79
C MET A 179 -4.24 -0.18 -24.24
N PRO A 180 -5.24 0.69 -24.49
CA PRO A 180 -5.49 1.25 -25.81
C PRO A 180 -4.25 1.98 -26.37
N SER A 181 -4.10 2.01 -27.69
CA SER A 181 -3.00 2.73 -28.34
C SER A 181 -3.21 4.25 -28.42
N ASN A 182 -4.47 4.71 -28.28
CA ASN A 182 -4.82 6.12 -28.26
C ASN A 182 -6.09 6.43 -27.46
N GLY A 183 -6.28 7.71 -27.14
CA GLY A 183 -7.41 8.22 -26.37
C GLY A 183 -7.10 8.38 -24.89
N ILE A 184 -8.09 8.87 -24.13
CA ILE A 184 -7.93 9.10 -22.69
C ILE A 184 -8.21 7.80 -21.95
N VAL A 185 -7.28 7.38 -21.10
CA VAL A 185 -7.48 6.31 -20.14
C VAL A 185 -7.32 6.86 -18.74
N ALA A 186 -8.05 6.29 -17.80
CA ALA A 186 -7.99 6.72 -16.41
C ALA A 186 -7.85 5.54 -15.47
N LEU A 187 -7.09 5.73 -14.40
CA LEU A 187 -7.09 4.89 -13.22
C LEU A 187 -7.99 5.53 -12.17
N VAL A 188 -8.73 4.70 -11.44
CA VAL A 188 -9.38 5.02 -10.16
C VAL A 188 -8.83 4.04 -9.12
N ASP A 189 -7.91 4.52 -8.28
CA ASP A 189 -7.23 3.74 -7.25
C ASP A 189 -7.89 3.96 -5.90
N VAL A 190 -8.68 2.97 -5.45
CA VAL A 190 -9.43 3.07 -4.20
C VAL A 190 -8.55 2.61 -3.03
N GLY A 191 -8.03 3.60 -2.32
CA GLY A 191 -7.20 3.44 -1.14
C GLY A 191 -7.99 3.30 0.16
N HIS A 192 -7.25 3.36 1.28
CA HIS A 192 -7.85 3.29 2.61
C HIS A 192 -8.65 4.54 2.96
N LYS A 193 -8.05 5.73 2.79
CA LYS A 193 -8.68 7.02 3.12
C LYS A 193 -9.25 7.72 1.89
N THR A 194 -8.52 7.68 0.78
CA THR A 194 -8.81 8.44 -0.43
C THR A 194 -8.94 7.51 -1.63
N THR A 195 -9.56 8.03 -2.69
CA THR A 195 -9.54 7.44 -4.02
C THR A 195 -8.80 8.37 -4.96
N ASP A 196 -7.63 7.93 -5.43
CA ASP A 196 -6.77 8.73 -6.30
C ASP A 196 -7.03 8.37 -7.76
N CYS A 197 -7.19 9.38 -8.61
CA CYS A 197 -7.43 9.20 -10.03
C CYS A 197 -6.26 9.74 -10.84
N VAL A 198 -5.82 8.97 -11.85
CA VAL A 198 -4.74 9.36 -12.77
C VAL A 198 -5.21 9.14 -14.19
N ALA A 199 -5.24 10.19 -14.99
CA ALA A 199 -5.63 10.11 -16.40
C ALA A 199 -4.44 10.36 -17.32
N LEU A 200 -4.31 9.53 -18.36
CA LEU A 200 -3.32 9.66 -19.43
C LEU A 200 -4.03 9.77 -20.77
N GLU A 201 -3.61 10.73 -21.58
CA GLU A 201 -3.93 10.80 -23.00
C GLU A 201 -2.86 10.05 -23.77
N LEU A 202 -3.27 8.97 -24.45
CA LEU A 202 -2.40 8.11 -25.24
C LEU A 202 -2.46 8.55 -26.71
N GLY A 203 -1.30 8.54 -27.39
CA GLY A 203 -1.22 8.84 -28.81
C GLY A 203 0.21 9.09 -29.28
N ASN A 204 0.45 9.00 -30.59
CA ASN A 204 1.74 9.30 -31.22
C ASN A 204 2.94 8.56 -30.61
N GLY A 205 2.74 7.34 -30.13
CA GLY A 205 3.80 6.53 -29.50
C GLY A 205 4.17 6.93 -28.07
N GLY A 206 3.39 7.80 -27.43
CA GLY A 206 3.61 8.22 -26.04
C GLY A 206 2.32 8.42 -25.24
N SER A 207 2.49 8.92 -24.01
CA SER A 207 1.40 9.23 -23.09
C SER A 207 1.65 10.56 -22.39
N ARG A 208 0.61 11.35 -22.17
CA ARG A 208 0.69 12.61 -21.42
C ARG A 208 -0.37 12.65 -20.32
N PRO A 209 -0.04 13.06 -19.08
CA PRO A 209 -1.05 13.27 -18.05
C PRO A 209 -2.11 14.30 -18.46
N VAL A 210 -3.38 13.96 -18.25
CA VAL A 210 -4.50 14.90 -18.35
C VAL A 210 -4.72 15.50 -16.97
N GLN A 211 -3.92 16.53 -16.63
CA GLN A 211 -3.84 17.07 -15.26
C GLN A 211 -5.21 17.44 -14.66
N SER A 212 -6.16 17.93 -15.46
CA SER A 212 -7.51 18.28 -14.97
C SER A 212 -8.36 17.09 -14.55
N MET A 213 -7.92 15.86 -14.85
CA MET A 213 -8.58 14.60 -14.49
C MET A 213 -7.74 13.78 -13.50
N CYS A 214 -6.56 14.28 -13.13
CA CYS A 214 -5.77 13.75 -12.03
C CYS A 214 -6.23 14.43 -10.75
N ILE A 215 -6.95 13.71 -9.91
CA ILE A 215 -7.67 14.23 -8.74
C ILE A 215 -7.57 13.23 -7.58
N SER A 216 -7.82 13.69 -6.37
CA SER A 216 -8.06 12.82 -5.21
C SER A 216 -9.45 13.11 -4.65
N VAL A 217 -10.23 12.06 -4.39
CA VAL A 217 -11.52 12.14 -3.70
C VAL A 217 -11.33 11.63 -2.28
N GLU A 218 -11.80 12.39 -1.29
CA GLU A 218 -11.79 12.01 0.14
C GLU A 218 -12.83 10.93 0.48
N ALA A 219 -12.84 9.86 -0.31
CA ALA A 219 -13.67 8.68 -0.11
C ALA A 219 -12.81 7.43 -0.29
N GLY A 220 -12.80 6.57 0.71
CA GLY A 220 -12.07 5.29 0.69
C GLY A 220 -12.74 4.27 1.59
N ILE A 221 -12.11 3.09 1.74
CA ILE A 221 -12.69 2.02 2.56
C ILE A 221 -12.76 2.34 4.05
N VAL A 222 -12.11 3.40 4.55
CA VAL A 222 -12.23 3.85 5.95
C VAL A 222 -13.68 4.10 6.37
N HIS A 223 -14.56 4.48 5.43
CA HIS A 223 -15.98 4.65 5.70
C HIS A 223 -16.70 3.32 6.00
N LEU A 224 -16.19 2.17 5.52
CA LEU A 224 -16.68 0.85 5.95
C LEU A 224 -16.38 0.61 7.43
N HIS A 225 -15.19 0.99 7.89
CA HIS A 225 -14.82 0.88 9.31
C HIS A 225 -15.76 1.76 10.15
N GLN A 226 -16.00 3.00 9.72
CA GLN A 226 -16.88 3.93 10.41
C GLN A 226 -18.32 3.39 10.51
N ALA A 227 -18.89 2.92 9.41
CA ALA A 227 -20.25 2.36 9.38
C ALA A 227 -20.43 1.20 10.37
N VAL A 228 -19.45 0.29 10.42
CA VAL A 228 -19.46 -0.85 11.36
C VAL A 228 -19.29 -0.40 12.80
N ILE A 229 -18.36 0.52 13.08
CA ILE A 229 -18.12 1.05 14.43
C ILE A 229 -19.37 1.76 14.95
N GLU A 230 -20.04 2.55 14.10
CA GLU A 230 -21.25 3.29 14.41
C GLU A 230 -22.44 2.38 14.68
N GLU A 231 -22.70 1.38 13.82
CA GLU A 231 -23.80 0.45 14.07
C GLU A 231 -23.54 -0.39 15.33
N PHE A 232 -22.31 -0.85 15.54
CA PHE A 232 -21.96 -1.56 16.76
C PHE A 232 -22.15 -0.68 18.01
N LEU A 233 -21.72 0.59 17.97
CA LEU A 233 -21.91 1.54 19.06
C LEU A 233 -23.40 1.76 19.35
N LYS A 234 -24.22 1.91 18.32
CA LYS A 234 -25.67 2.07 18.43
C LYS A 234 -26.34 0.85 19.06
N LEU A 235 -25.92 -0.36 18.69
CA LEU A 235 -26.46 -1.61 19.23
C LEU A 235 -26.01 -1.90 20.67
N THR A 236 -24.78 -1.52 21.03
CA THR A 236 -24.14 -2.00 22.28
C THR A 236 -23.83 -0.91 23.31
N GLY A 237 -23.86 0.36 22.91
CA GLY A 237 -23.40 1.50 23.70
C GLY A 237 -21.87 1.59 23.86
N ILE A 238 -21.09 0.71 23.21
CA ILE A 238 -19.64 0.65 23.31
C ILE A 238 -19.01 0.80 21.92
N ARG A 239 -17.93 1.58 21.82
CA ARG A 239 -17.18 1.71 20.56
C ARG A 239 -16.46 0.40 20.22
N LEU A 240 -16.62 -0.09 19.00
CA LEU A 240 -15.92 -1.30 18.53
C LEU A 240 -14.39 -1.06 18.45
N PRO A 241 -13.55 -1.87 19.12
CA PRO A 241 -12.10 -1.76 18.99
C PRO A 241 -11.59 -2.14 17.59
N ALA A 242 -10.44 -1.59 17.18
CA ALA A 242 -9.88 -1.77 15.83
C ALA A 242 -9.66 -3.24 15.44
N VAL A 243 -9.15 -4.06 16.36
CA VAL A 243 -8.95 -5.51 16.14
C VAL A 243 -10.25 -6.22 15.74
N TYR A 244 -11.37 -5.87 16.37
CA TYR A 244 -12.67 -6.46 16.06
C TYR A 244 -13.32 -5.80 14.84
N THR A 245 -12.96 -4.56 14.52
CA THR A 245 -13.39 -3.90 13.28
C THR A 245 -12.85 -4.67 12.08
N GLU A 246 -11.55 -5.00 12.05
CA GLU A 246 -10.95 -5.84 10.99
C GLU A 246 -11.62 -7.23 10.91
N GLN A 247 -11.93 -7.82 12.06
CA GLN A 247 -12.66 -9.10 12.10
C GLN A 247 -14.04 -8.97 11.44
N VAL A 248 -14.80 -7.92 11.76
CA VAL A 248 -16.13 -7.70 11.17
C VAL A 248 -16.02 -7.43 9.68
N LEU A 249 -15.09 -6.60 9.22
CA LEU A 249 -14.91 -6.35 7.77
C LEU A 249 -14.68 -7.64 6.99
N ARG A 250 -13.93 -8.60 7.57
CA ARG A 250 -13.64 -9.90 6.95
C ARG A 250 -14.78 -10.91 7.05
N THR A 251 -15.47 -10.96 8.19
CA THR A 251 -16.40 -12.07 8.51
C THR A 251 -17.87 -11.65 8.55
N GLY A 252 -18.15 -10.36 8.57
CA GLY A 252 -19.45 -9.77 8.83
C GLY A 252 -19.93 -9.89 10.27
N ARG A 253 -19.16 -10.51 11.18
CA ARG A 253 -19.66 -10.94 12.50
C ARG A 253 -18.66 -10.65 13.63
N VAL A 254 -19.19 -10.44 14.83
CA VAL A 254 -18.40 -10.26 16.05
C VAL A 254 -19.13 -10.80 17.28
N TRP A 255 -18.36 -11.37 18.21
CA TRP A 255 -18.87 -11.79 19.50
C TRP A 255 -18.84 -10.62 20.50
N PHE A 256 -19.97 -10.37 21.16
CA PHE A 256 -20.10 -9.37 22.21
C PHE A 256 -20.92 -9.93 23.37
N LYS A 257 -20.32 -9.95 24.57
CA LYS A 257 -20.96 -10.47 25.81
C LYS A 257 -21.60 -11.87 25.64
N GLY A 258 -20.93 -12.75 24.90
CA GLY A 258 -21.39 -14.13 24.67
C GLY A 258 -22.49 -14.29 23.60
N GLN A 259 -22.84 -13.21 22.87
CA GLN A 259 -23.75 -13.26 21.73
C GLN A 259 -23.01 -12.89 20.45
N GLU A 260 -23.32 -13.56 19.35
CA GLU A 260 -22.80 -13.19 18.03
C GLU A 260 -23.71 -12.13 17.40
N LEU A 261 -23.11 -11.00 17.02
CA LEU A 261 -23.78 -9.93 16.30
C LEU A 261 -23.43 -10.03 14.81
N ASP A 262 -24.46 -10.02 13.97
CA ASP A 262 -24.32 -10.01 12.52
C ASP A 262 -24.46 -8.59 11.96
N LEU A 263 -23.36 -8.09 11.38
CA LEU A 263 -23.22 -6.77 10.77
C LEU A 263 -22.99 -6.88 9.25
N SER A 264 -23.21 -8.05 8.64
CA SER A 264 -23.01 -8.27 7.21
C SER A 264 -23.93 -7.38 6.34
N HIS A 265 -25.15 -7.11 6.81
CA HIS A 265 -26.08 -6.21 6.14
C HIS A 265 -25.56 -4.76 6.11
N VAL A 266 -24.99 -4.28 7.23
CA VAL A 266 -24.36 -2.96 7.35
C VAL A 266 -23.24 -2.82 6.33
N LEU A 267 -22.39 -3.84 6.21
CA LEU A 267 -21.31 -3.88 5.23
C LEU A 267 -21.86 -3.81 3.80
N ALA A 268 -22.87 -4.62 3.49
CA ALA A 268 -23.46 -4.66 2.16
C ALA A 268 -24.03 -3.30 1.73
N ASP A 269 -24.72 -2.60 2.63
CA ASP A 269 -25.28 -1.28 2.35
C ASP A 269 -24.20 -0.20 2.29
N ALA A 270 -23.25 -0.20 3.24
CA ALA A 270 -22.14 0.74 3.24
C ALA A 270 -21.28 0.61 1.97
N ARG A 271 -21.00 -0.60 1.48
CA ARG A 271 -20.26 -0.82 0.22
C ARG A 271 -20.95 -0.14 -0.96
N LYS A 272 -22.27 -0.25 -1.09
CA LYS A 272 -23.04 0.41 -2.16
C LYS A 272 -22.96 1.93 -2.07
N VAL A 273 -23.14 2.47 -0.86
CA VAL A 273 -23.09 3.92 -0.61
C VAL A 273 -21.71 4.48 -0.94
N ILE A 274 -20.65 3.81 -0.49
CA ILE A 274 -19.26 4.24 -0.73
C ILE A 274 -18.92 4.14 -2.22
N ALA A 275 -19.28 3.05 -2.89
CA ALA A 275 -19.07 2.91 -4.33
C ALA A 275 -19.74 4.06 -5.10
N ARG A 276 -20.99 4.39 -4.76
CA ARG A 276 -21.73 5.49 -5.38
C ARG A 276 -21.07 6.84 -5.09
N SER A 277 -20.69 7.08 -3.84
CA SER A 277 -20.01 8.33 -3.45
C SER A 277 -18.68 8.53 -4.17
N ILE A 278 -17.89 7.47 -4.36
CA ILE A 278 -16.65 7.52 -5.14
C ILE A 278 -16.97 7.84 -6.59
N ALA A 279 -17.89 7.09 -7.22
CA ALA A 279 -18.25 7.29 -8.62
C ALA A 279 -18.78 8.71 -8.87
N ASP A 280 -19.67 9.21 -8.01
CA ASP A 280 -20.21 10.57 -8.12
C ASP A 280 -19.11 11.63 -7.97
N GLY A 281 -18.21 11.48 -6.99
CA GLY A 281 -17.09 12.41 -6.80
C GLY A 281 -16.13 12.44 -7.99
N VAL A 282 -15.78 11.27 -8.53
CA VAL A 282 -14.88 11.15 -9.70
C VAL A 282 -15.55 11.72 -10.95
N LEU A 283 -16.79 11.32 -11.25
CA LEU A 283 -17.51 11.77 -12.44
C LEU A 283 -17.80 13.27 -12.39
N ALA A 284 -18.17 13.81 -11.23
CA ALA A 284 -18.39 15.25 -11.06
C ALA A 284 -17.11 16.06 -11.33
N ALA A 285 -15.96 15.56 -10.85
CA ALA A 285 -14.68 16.21 -11.06
C ALA A 285 -14.17 16.09 -12.51
N TRP A 286 -14.44 14.98 -13.19
CA TRP A 286 -14.14 14.82 -14.62
C TRP A 286 -15.08 15.64 -15.52
N GLY A 287 -16.31 15.90 -15.07
CA GLY A 287 -17.33 16.62 -15.84
C GLY A 287 -17.57 15.99 -17.20
N ASP A 288 -17.78 16.82 -18.23
CA ASP A 288 -18.04 16.38 -19.61
C ASP A 288 -16.92 15.49 -20.18
N ARG A 289 -15.70 15.54 -19.63
CA ARG A 289 -14.59 14.70 -20.10
C ARG A 289 -14.78 13.22 -19.74
N ALA A 290 -15.62 12.91 -18.75
CA ALA A 290 -15.90 11.54 -18.34
C ALA A 290 -16.41 10.69 -19.52
N ASP A 291 -17.28 11.26 -20.36
CA ASP A 291 -17.86 10.58 -21.53
C ASP A 291 -16.83 10.29 -22.64
N PHE A 292 -15.67 10.95 -22.61
CA PHE A 292 -14.58 10.75 -23.57
C PHE A 292 -13.47 9.86 -23.02
N VAL A 293 -13.60 9.36 -21.79
CA VAL A 293 -12.67 8.36 -21.25
C VAL A 293 -12.92 7.05 -21.97
N ARG A 294 -11.91 6.61 -22.73
CA ARG A 294 -11.97 5.38 -23.51
C ARG A 294 -12.01 4.14 -22.63
N ARG A 295 -11.28 4.17 -21.50
CA ARG A 295 -11.20 3.03 -20.58
C ARG A 295 -10.86 3.50 -19.17
N VAL A 296 -11.56 2.94 -18.20
CA VAL A 296 -11.29 3.14 -16.78
C VAL A 296 -10.69 1.87 -16.20
N TYR A 297 -9.64 2.00 -15.41
CA TYR A 297 -9.00 0.92 -14.68
C TYR A 297 -9.21 1.13 -13.20
N LEU A 298 -9.73 0.13 -12.51
CA LEU A 298 -9.87 0.16 -11.06
C LEU A 298 -8.69 -0.55 -10.40
N ALA A 299 -8.08 0.09 -9.41
CA ALA A 299 -6.98 -0.45 -8.63
C ALA A 299 -7.17 -0.20 -7.12
N GLY A 300 -6.22 -0.70 -6.33
CA GLY A 300 -6.24 -0.59 -4.88
C GLY A 300 -7.03 -1.72 -4.23
N GLY A 301 -6.79 -1.91 -2.93
CA GLY A 301 -7.53 -2.90 -2.15
C GLY A 301 -9.03 -2.57 -2.08
N GLY A 302 -9.39 -1.28 -2.12
CA GLY A 302 -10.77 -0.85 -2.05
C GLY A 302 -11.62 -1.23 -3.27
N ALA A 303 -11.02 -1.33 -4.46
CA ALA A 303 -11.74 -1.78 -5.65
C ALA A 303 -12.25 -3.23 -5.51
N LEU A 304 -11.53 -4.08 -4.76
CA LEU A 304 -11.95 -5.45 -4.45
C LEU A 304 -13.03 -5.49 -3.36
N GLU A 305 -13.02 -4.51 -2.46
CA GLU A 305 -14.00 -4.37 -1.37
C GLU A 305 -15.31 -3.71 -1.84
N LEU A 306 -15.36 -3.08 -3.00
CA LEU A 306 -16.55 -2.34 -3.46
C LEU A 306 -17.18 -3.02 -4.69
N PRO A 307 -17.91 -4.14 -4.50
CA PRO A 307 -18.61 -4.80 -5.59
C PRO A 307 -19.63 -3.83 -6.20
N GLY A 308 -19.61 -3.70 -7.52
CA GLY A 308 -20.48 -2.78 -8.27
C GLY A 308 -19.85 -1.42 -8.61
N LEU A 309 -18.66 -1.10 -8.08
CA LEU A 309 -17.96 0.15 -8.47
C LEU A 309 -17.64 0.18 -9.97
N ALA A 310 -17.22 -0.95 -10.54
CA ALA A 310 -16.94 -1.07 -11.98
C ALA A 310 -18.16 -0.72 -12.84
N ASP A 311 -19.35 -1.13 -12.42
CA ASP A 311 -20.59 -0.90 -13.18
C ASP A 311 -20.99 0.59 -13.23
N MET A 312 -20.38 1.43 -12.39
CA MET A 312 -20.64 2.88 -12.35
C MET A 312 -19.80 3.67 -13.36
N PHE A 313 -18.83 3.04 -14.00
CA PHE A 313 -17.93 3.67 -14.97
C PHE A 313 -17.99 2.93 -16.32
N SER A 314 -18.27 3.68 -17.38
CA SER A 314 -18.30 3.13 -18.74
C SER A 314 -16.94 2.54 -19.12
N GLY A 315 -16.95 1.27 -19.57
CA GLY A 315 -15.74 0.58 -20.00
C GLY A 315 -14.73 0.31 -18.88
N ALA A 316 -15.17 0.28 -17.62
CA ALA A 316 -14.28 0.00 -16.50
C ALA A 316 -13.91 -1.48 -16.37
N SER A 317 -12.68 -1.72 -15.92
CA SER A 317 -12.21 -3.05 -15.55
C SER A 317 -11.27 -2.98 -14.34
N VAL A 318 -11.36 -3.96 -13.44
CA VAL A 318 -10.42 -4.08 -12.31
C VAL A 318 -9.09 -4.64 -12.82
N ILE A 319 -7.98 -4.00 -12.47
CA ILE A 319 -6.63 -4.50 -12.82
C ILE A 319 -6.39 -5.84 -12.09
N PRO A 320 -5.79 -6.86 -12.74
CA PRO A 320 -5.34 -8.06 -12.06
C PRO A 320 -4.40 -7.73 -10.89
N ASP A 321 -4.54 -8.42 -9.77
CA ASP A 321 -3.81 -8.09 -8.54
C ASP A 321 -3.97 -6.60 -8.14
N ALA A 322 -5.18 -6.03 -8.25
CA ALA A 322 -5.49 -4.61 -8.00
C ALA A 322 -4.84 -4.04 -6.73
N GLN A 323 -4.79 -4.82 -5.64
CA GLN A 323 -4.15 -4.41 -4.39
C GLN A 323 -2.64 -4.17 -4.55
N PHE A 324 -1.96 -4.92 -5.42
CA PHE A 324 -0.53 -4.83 -5.71
C PHE A 324 -0.20 -4.02 -6.97
N ALA A 325 -1.19 -3.50 -7.71
CA ALA A 325 -0.99 -2.88 -9.01
C ALA A 325 0.08 -1.77 -9.00
N ASN A 326 0.07 -0.87 -7.99
CA ASN A 326 1.10 0.16 -7.86
C ASN A 326 2.51 -0.42 -7.69
N VAL A 327 2.70 -1.34 -6.75
CA VAL A 327 4.04 -1.91 -6.47
C VAL A 327 4.55 -2.78 -7.61
N LEU A 328 3.67 -3.45 -8.35
CA LEU A 328 4.05 -4.16 -9.58
C LEU A 328 4.48 -3.19 -10.68
N GLY A 329 3.79 -2.06 -10.81
CA GLY A 329 4.19 -0.96 -11.68
C GLY A 329 5.54 -0.36 -11.32
N PHE A 330 5.77 -0.12 -10.03
CA PHE A 330 7.05 0.37 -9.51
C PHE A 330 8.18 -0.61 -9.77
N LEU A 331 7.93 -1.92 -9.59
CA LEU A 331 8.91 -2.97 -9.89
C LEU A 331 9.28 -2.94 -11.37
N LYS A 332 8.28 -2.94 -12.25
CA LYS A 332 8.47 -2.85 -13.71
C LYS A 332 9.26 -1.60 -14.11
N PHE A 333 8.97 -0.45 -13.49
CA PHE A 333 9.72 0.80 -13.71
C PHE A 333 11.17 0.69 -13.25
N GLY A 334 11.43 0.08 -12.09
CA GLY A 334 12.79 -0.09 -11.56
C GLY A 334 13.65 -1.10 -12.33
N GLU A 335 13.02 -2.08 -12.99
CA GLU A 335 13.68 -3.07 -13.85
C GLU A 335 13.91 -2.59 -15.29
N SER A 336 13.34 -1.43 -15.67
CA SER A 336 13.52 -0.81 -16.98
C SER A 336 14.81 -0.01 -17.06
#